data_AF-E3LS55-F1
#
_entry.id   AF-E3LS55-F1
#
_cell.length_a   1.000
_cell.length_b   1.000
_cell.length_c   1.000
_cell.angle_alpha   90.00
_cell.angle_beta   90.00
_cell.angle_gamma   90.00
#
_symmetry.space_group_name_H-M   'P 1'
#
loop_
_entity.id
_entity.type
_entity.pdbx_description
1 polymer ?
#
loop_
_entity_poly.entity_id
_entity_poly.type
_entity_poly.pdbx_seq_one_letter_code
_entity_poly.pdbx_strand_id
1 'polypeptide(L)'
;MVDRLVNSEVNARRMANVEQCFGKMGEPLAQFGRVLVGEGVLVKMCRKKPKQRQFFLFNDILVYGNIVISKKRYNKQRILRLEGVQVEDLEDDGAQKYGWIIKTPAKSFAVYAATETEKREWMLHIERCVSDLLERGNKQAATAHAAVWIPDGEATKCMVCGKTQFNLVQRRHHCRSCGRVVCGSCSSKSFRIDNVNKKPVRVCDHCFDSLSTTTPGQEGSEAKTGNRLHHEDSSSDSEDEANNSGRSSNESRPTFYREDVQQPNV
;
A
#
# COMPACT_ATOMS: atom_id res chain seq x y z
N MET A 1 -0.48 -24.42 -10.40
CA MET A 1 0.46 -24.62 -9.25
C MET A 1 -0.21 -24.36 -7.90
N VAL A 2 -1.23 -23.50 -7.84
CA VAL A 2 -2.07 -23.30 -6.63
C VAL A 2 -3.20 -24.34 -6.53
N ASP A 3 -3.52 -25.02 -7.63
CA ASP A 3 -4.75 -25.79 -7.84
C ASP A 3 -4.90 -27.02 -6.91
N ARG A 4 -3.82 -27.55 -6.34
CA ARG A 4 -3.86 -28.68 -5.40
C ARG A 4 -4.08 -28.26 -3.94
N LEU A 5 -3.77 -27.03 -3.57
CA LEU A 5 -4.05 -26.48 -2.22
C LEU A 5 -5.42 -25.82 -2.16
N VAL A 6 -6.01 -25.50 -3.31
CA VAL A 6 -7.38 -25.00 -3.43
C VAL A 6 -8.32 -25.93 -2.67
N ASN A 7 -9.03 -25.36 -1.71
CA ASN A 7 -9.99 -26.07 -0.86
C ASN A 7 -9.42 -27.22 0.00
N SER A 8 -8.09 -27.31 0.16
CA SER A 8 -7.48 -28.24 1.13
C SER A 8 -7.77 -27.81 2.58
N GLU A 9 -7.93 -28.77 3.49
CA GLU A 9 -8.08 -28.50 4.93
C GLU A 9 -6.89 -27.68 5.48
N VAL A 10 -5.68 -27.94 4.95
CA VAL A 10 -4.47 -27.20 5.32
C VAL A 10 -4.60 -25.73 4.94
N ASN A 11 -5.05 -25.42 3.73
CA ASN A 11 -5.29 -24.03 3.31
C ASN A 11 -6.42 -23.38 4.12
N ALA A 12 -7.54 -24.10 4.34
CA ALA A 12 -8.65 -23.60 5.16
C ALA A 12 -8.18 -23.23 6.58
N ARG A 13 -7.37 -24.08 7.22
CA ARG A 13 -6.78 -23.80 8.53
C ARG A 13 -5.85 -22.59 8.51
N ARG A 14 -5.01 -22.44 7.46
CA ARG A 14 -4.14 -21.27 7.30
C ARG A 14 -4.96 -19.98 7.18
N MET A 15 -6.02 -19.97 6.36
CA MET A 15 -6.91 -18.80 6.22
C MET A 15 -7.59 -18.44 7.55
N ALA A 16 -8.13 -19.44 8.25
CA ALA A 16 -8.77 -19.24 9.56
C ALA A 16 -7.79 -18.65 10.59
N ASN A 17 -6.52 -19.08 10.56
CA ASN A 17 -5.48 -18.50 11.42
C ASN A 17 -5.24 -17.01 11.10
N VAL A 18 -5.20 -16.63 9.82
CA VAL A 18 -5.05 -15.22 9.42
C VAL A 18 -6.24 -14.38 9.91
N GLU A 19 -7.47 -14.85 9.71
CA GLU A 19 -8.68 -14.19 10.21
C GLU A 19 -8.65 -14.04 11.74
N GLN A 20 -8.27 -15.09 12.46
CA GLN A 20 -8.16 -15.07 13.91
C GLN A 20 -7.16 -14.01 14.40
N CYS A 21 -6.04 -13.83 13.69
CA CYS A 21 -5.05 -12.80 14.02
C CYS A 21 -5.60 -11.37 13.93
N PHE A 22 -6.55 -11.10 13.02
CA PHE A 22 -7.27 -9.82 12.93
C PHE A 22 -8.46 -9.73 13.90
N GLY A 23 -8.99 -10.88 14.33
CA GLY A 23 -10.11 -10.98 15.26
C GLY A 23 -11.40 -10.36 14.69
N LYS A 24 -12.33 -9.98 15.57
CA LYS A 24 -13.68 -9.49 15.18
C LYS A 24 -13.69 -8.20 14.36
N MET A 25 -12.57 -7.48 14.30
CA MET A 25 -12.46 -6.25 13.51
C MET A 25 -11.95 -6.49 12.09
N GLY A 26 -11.53 -7.73 11.78
CA GLY A 26 -11.15 -8.13 10.43
C GLY A 26 -12.37 -8.51 9.58
N GLU A 27 -12.26 -8.27 8.29
CA GLU A 27 -13.10 -8.82 7.25
C GLU A 27 -12.74 -10.30 7.00
N PRO A 28 -13.75 -11.16 6.76
CA PRO A 28 -13.54 -12.55 6.37
C PRO A 28 -12.72 -12.65 5.08
N LEU A 29 -11.80 -13.60 5.07
CA LEU A 29 -10.91 -13.95 3.97
C LEU A 29 -11.28 -15.29 3.34
N ALA A 30 -12.03 -16.17 4.02
CA ALA A 30 -12.46 -17.43 3.44
C ALA A 30 -13.30 -17.22 2.17
N GLN A 31 -12.81 -17.74 1.04
CA GLN A 31 -13.50 -17.70 -0.25
C GLN A 31 -13.14 -18.95 -1.05
N PHE A 32 -14.10 -19.52 -1.78
CA PHE A 32 -13.84 -20.66 -2.66
C PHE A 32 -12.75 -20.32 -3.68
N GLY A 33 -11.77 -21.22 -3.84
CA GLY A 33 -10.65 -21.00 -4.76
C GLY A 33 -9.52 -20.11 -4.22
N ARG A 34 -9.70 -19.43 -3.07
CA ARG A 34 -8.65 -18.61 -2.47
C ARG A 34 -7.64 -19.47 -1.73
N VAL A 35 -6.35 -19.17 -1.94
CA VAL A 35 -5.24 -19.88 -1.30
C VAL A 35 -4.22 -18.89 -0.75
N LEU A 36 -3.76 -19.13 0.48
CA LEU A 36 -2.64 -18.38 1.06
C LEU A 36 -1.32 -18.84 0.42
N VAL A 37 -0.70 -17.94 -0.34
CA VAL A 37 0.54 -18.17 -1.10
C VAL A 37 1.77 -17.87 -0.26
N GLY A 38 1.73 -16.81 0.55
CA GLY A 38 2.82 -16.51 1.47
C GLY A 38 2.48 -15.43 2.49
N GLU A 39 3.29 -15.35 3.54
CA GLU A 39 3.13 -14.37 4.61
C GLU A 39 4.49 -13.91 5.14
N GLY A 40 4.55 -12.70 5.69
CA GLY A 40 5.79 -12.15 6.26
C GLY A 40 5.70 -10.69 6.64
N VAL A 41 6.72 -10.21 7.35
CA VAL A 41 6.82 -8.81 7.76
C VAL A 41 7.57 -8.03 6.68
N LEU A 42 6.97 -6.93 6.20
CA LEU A 42 7.65 -5.95 5.37
C LEU A 42 7.63 -4.58 6.04
N VAL A 43 8.62 -3.75 5.72
CA VAL A 43 8.65 -2.35 6.16
C VAL A 43 7.92 -1.52 5.10
N LYS A 44 6.74 -1.01 5.44
CA LYS A 44 5.98 -0.13 4.57
C LYS A 44 6.42 1.31 4.75
N MET A 45 6.80 1.98 3.66
CA MET A 45 7.06 3.41 3.72
C MET A 45 5.75 4.19 3.89
N CYS A 46 5.66 4.92 4.99
CA CYS A 46 4.54 5.79 5.30
C CYS A 46 5.01 7.24 5.30
N ARG A 47 4.06 8.19 5.24
CA ARG A 47 4.36 9.63 5.11
C ARG A 47 5.38 10.13 6.14
N LYS A 48 5.24 9.70 7.40
CA LYS A 48 6.07 10.17 8.52
C LYS A 48 7.28 9.29 8.81
N LYS A 49 7.09 7.97 8.87
CA LYS A 49 8.14 7.01 9.22
C LYS A 49 7.91 5.65 8.58
N PRO A 50 8.96 4.88 8.29
CA PRO A 50 8.80 3.47 7.93
C PRO A 50 8.12 2.71 9.07
N LYS A 51 7.21 1.80 8.74
CA LYS A 51 6.56 0.96 9.77
C LYS A 51 6.47 -0.48 9.32
N GLN A 52 6.78 -1.40 10.22
CA GLN A 52 6.57 -2.84 9.98
C GLN A 52 5.07 -3.13 9.89
N ARG A 53 4.72 -4.00 8.94
CA ARG A 53 3.37 -4.52 8.72
C ARG A 53 3.48 -6.00 8.41
N GLN A 54 2.53 -6.77 8.92
CA GLN A 54 2.38 -8.16 8.47
C GLN A 54 1.63 -8.14 7.14
N PHE A 55 2.18 -8.83 6.14
CA PHE A 55 1.58 -9.04 4.83
C PHE A 55 1.22 -10.52 4.63
N PHE A 56 0.12 -10.74 3.91
CA PHE A 56 -0.38 -12.05 3.50
C PHE A 56 -0.74 -11.98 2.02
N LEU A 57 -0.03 -12.71 1.18
CA LEU A 57 -0.35 -12.88 -0.22
C LEU A 57 -1.29 -14.07 -0.38
N PHE A 58 -2.47 -13.82 -0.91
CA PHE A 58 -3.34 -14.84 -1.46
C PHE A 58 -3.21 -14.82 -2.99
N ASN A 59 -3.74 -15.84 -3.65
CA ASN A 59 -3.73 -15.93 -5.11
C ASN A 59 -4.58 -14.86 -5.82
N ASP A 60 -5.50 -14.18 -5.12
CA ASP A 60 -6.39 -13.15 -5.68
C ASP A 60 -6.35 -11.80 -4.93
N ILE A 61 -5.83 -11.79 -3.70
CA ILE A 61 -5.74 -10.58 -2.87
C ILE A 61 -4.38 -10.48 -2.14
N LEU A 62 -3.92 -9.26 -1.89
CA LEU A 62 -2.84 -8.98 -0.94
C LEU A 62 -3.43 -8.29 0.30
N VAL A 63 -3.21 -8.87 1.46
CA VAL A 63 -3.71 -8.36 2.75
C VAL A 63 -2.55 -7.86 3.58
N TYR A 64 -2.72 -6.74 4.28
CA TYR A 64 -1.74 -6.30 5.29
C TYR A 64 -2.40 -5.60 6.49
N GLY A 65 -1.68 -5.56 7.61
CA GLY A 65 -2.15 -4.94 8.85
C GLY A 65 -1.03 -4.47 9.77
N ASN A 66 -1.40 -3.64 10.75
CA ASN A 66 -0.49 -3.18 11.80
C ASN A 66 -0.23 -4.32 12.79
N ILE A 67 1.00 -4.45 13.25
CA ILE A 67 1.40 -5.42 14.28
C ILE A 67 1.16 -4.80 15.65
N VAL A 68 0.35 -5.43 16.51
CA VAL A 68 -0.05 -4.88 17.82
C VAL A 68 0.73 -5.54 18.97
N ILE A 69 0.70 -6.87 19.06
CA ILE A 69 1.30 -7.64 20.18
C ILE A 69 2.14 -8.77 19.59
N SER A 70 3.45 -8.78 19.88
CA SER A 70 4.40 -9.88 19.63
C SER A 70 4.13 -10.70 18.36
N LYS A 71 3.79 -10.04 17.24
CA LYS A 71 3.43 -10.67 15.96
C LYS A 71 2.25 -11.67 15.99
N LYS A 72 1.43 -11.71 17.04
CA LYS A 72 0.27 -12.64 17.17
C LYS A 72 -1.10 -11.99 16.92
N ARG A 73 -1.18 -10.65 16.96
CA ARG A 73 -2.41 -9.90 16.70
C ARG A 73 -2.16 -8.73 15.77
N TYR A 74 -3.07 -8.56 14.81
CA TYR A 74 -3.02 -7.50 13.81
C TYR A 74 -4.29 -6.65 13.85
N ASN A 75 -4.18 -5.39 13.44
CA ASN A 75 -5.35 -4.51 13.25
C ASN A 75 -5.20 -3.67 11.98
N LYS A 76 -6.20 -2.83 11.67
CA LYS A 76 -6.26 -2.02 10.45
C LYS A 76 -6.02 -2.84 9.18
N GLN A 77 -6.77 -3.94 9.04
CA GLN A 77 -6.71 -4.77 7.85
C GLN A 77 -6.93 -3.92 6.59
N ARG A 78 -6.11 -4.20 5.59
CA ARG A 78 -6.20 -3.62 4.25
C ARG A 78 -6.15 -4.76 3.26
N ILE A 79 -7.17 -4.83 2.40
CA ILE A 79 -7.31 -5.86 1.38
C ILE A 79 -7.16 -5.19 0.02
N LEU A 80 -6.19 -5.66 -0.77
CA LEU A 80 -5.91 -5.17 -2.11
C LEU A 80 -6.23 -6.29 -3.10
N ARG A 81 -7.13 -6.04 -4.05
CA ARG A 81 -7.40 -6.98 -5.14
C ARG A 81 -6.22 -7.02 -6.10
N LEU A 82 -5.71 -8.22 -6.38
CA LEU A 82 -4.51 -8.37 -7.21
C LEU A 82 -4.75 -7.97 -8.67
N GLU A 83 -5.99 -7.97 -9.18
CA GLU A 83 -6.25 -7.53 -10.56
C GLU A 83 -5.76 -6.11 -10.85
N GLY A 84 -5.71 -5.25 -9.82
CA GLY A 84 -5.21 -3.88 -9.93
C GLY A 84 -3.78 -3.68 -9.43
N VAL A 85 -3.06 -4.74 -9.08
CA VAL A 85 -1.73 -4.64 -8.50
C VAL A 85 -0.67 -4.77 -9.58
N GLN A 86 0.29 -3.83 -9.56
CA GLN A 86 1.54 -3.94 -10.28
C GLN A 86 2.69 -3.74 -9.28
N VAL A 87 3.80 -4.45 -9.46
CA VAL A 87 5.03 -4.20 -8.69
C VAL A 87 6.08 -3.56 -9.58
N GLU A 88 6.92 -2.71 -8.99
CA GLU A 88 8.01 -2.03 -9.67
C GLU A 88 9.22 -2.01 -8.75
N ASP A 89 10.38 -2.43 -9.26
CA ASP A 89 11.62 -2.46 -8.51
C ASP A 89 12.03 -1.05 -8.05
N LEU A 90 12.57 -0.94 -6.83
CA LEU A 90 13.26 0.26 -6.39
C LEU A 90 14.74 -0.01 -6.24
N GLU A 91 15.54 0.86 -6.85
CA GLU A 91 16.98 0.92 -6.66
C GLU A 91 17.33 1.23 -5.20
N ASP A 92 18.42 0.64 -4.73
CA ASP A 92 18.93 0.87 -3.38
C ASP A 92 19.52 2.29 -3.26
N ASP A 93 19.18 3.04 -2.20
CA ASP A 93 19.62 4.43 -1.98
C ASP A 93 20.55 4.61 -0.76
N GLY A 94 21.46 3.67 -0.56
CA GLY A 94 22.34 3.66 0.60
C GLY A 94 21.65 3.05 1.81
N ALA A 95 20.81 3.82 2.52
CA ALA A 95 20.19 3.37 3.78
C ALA A 95 18.92 2.54 3.55
N GLN A 96 18.15 2.81 2.50
CA GLN A 96 17.03 1.96 2.11
C GLN A 96 17.47 0.97 1.04
N LYS A 97 17.40 -0.32 1.38
CA LYS A 97 17.75 -1.42 0.48
C LYS A 97 16.60 -2.40 0.34
N TYR A 98 16.59 -3.11 -0.79
CA TYR A 98 15.64 -4.18 -1.07
C TYR A 98 14.19 -3.68 -1.10
N GLY A 99 14.00 -2.51 -1.72
CA GLY A 99 12.70 -1.88 -1.91
C GLY A 99 12.01 -2.25 -3.22
N TRP A 100 10.68 -2.14 -3.22
CA TRP A 100 9.85 -2.10 -4.43
C TRP A 100 8.57 -1.31 -4.17
N ILE A 101 7.94 -0.80 -5.23
CA ILE A 101 6.63 -0.17 -5.18
C ILE A 101 5.55 -1.22 -5.42
N ILE A 102 4.53 -1.22 -4.58
CA ILE A 102 3.24 -1.86 -4.85
C ILE A 102 2.30 -0.77 -5.37
N LYS A 103 2.00 -0.81 -6.67
CA LYS A 103 1.06 0.08 -7.34
C LYS A 103 -0.34 -0.49 -7.24
N THR A 104 -1.31 0.35 -6.89
CA THR A 104 -2.74 -0.01 -6.91
C THR A 104 -3.58 1.17 -7.42
N PRO A 105 -4.84 0.96 -7.86
CA PRO A 105 -5.66 2.06 -8.37
C PRO A 105 -5.94 3.11 -7.29
N ALA A 106 -6.08 2.70 -6.03
CA ALA A 106 -6.48 3.59 -4.94
C ALA A 106 -5.31 4.10 -4.08
N LYS A 107 -4.26 3.29 -3.88
CA LYS A 107 -3.14 3.65 -3.01
C LYS A 107 -1.88 2.86 -3.33
N SER A 108 -0.90 3.54 -3.91
CA SER A 108 0.43 2.97 -4.16
C SER A 108 1.40 3.30 -3.04
N PHE A 109 2.35 2.42 -2.76
CA PHE A 109 3.33 2.62 -1.69
C PHE A 109 4.58 1.76 -1.88
N ALA A 110 5.72 2.26 -1.39
CA ALA A 110 6.94 1.49 -1.29
C ALA A 110 6.91 0.56 -0.07
N VAL A 111 7.50 -0.61 -0.24
CA VAL A 111 7.81 -1.58 0.83
C VAL A 111 9.25 -2.05 0.69
N TYR A 112 9.82 -2.50 1.80
CA TYR A 112 11.19 -3.02 1.87
C TYR A 112 11.20 -4.35 2.61
N ALA A 113 11.98 -5.29 2.09
CA ALA A 113 12.25 -6.58 2.73
C ALA A 113 13.55 -6.52 3.55
N ALA A 114 13.80 -7.54 4.38
CA ALA A 114 15.04 -7.59 5.16
C ALA A 114 16.25 -8.03 4.33
N THR A 115 16.01 -8.77 3.24
CA THR A 115 17.06 -9.27 2.34
C THR A 115 16.62 -9.18 0.88
N GLU A 116 17.61 -9.19 -0.03
CA GLU A 116 17.38 -9.26 -1.47
C GLU A 116 16.57 -10.50 -1.88
N THR A 117 16.86 -11.66 -1.28
CA THR A 117 16.12 -12.90 -1.54
C THR A 117 14.64 -12.74 -1.20
N GLU A 118 14.33 -12.14 -0.05
CA GLU A 118 12.94 -11.89 0.36
C GLU A 118 12.24 -10.93 -0.61
N LYS A 119 12.90 -9.82 -1.01
CA LYS A 119 12.37 -8.90 -2.03
C LYS A 119 12.02 -9.65 -3.30
N ARG A 120 12.95 -10.44 -3.83
CA ARG A 120 12.78 -11.19 -5.07
C ARG A 120 11.64 -12.20 -4.97
N GLU A 121 11.54 -12.94 -3.87
CA GLU A 121 10.46 -13.90 -3.66
C GLU A 121 9.10 -13.23 -3.59
N TRP A 122 8.96 -12.13 -2.84
CA TRP A 122 7.70 -11.37 -2.77
C TRP A 122 7.27 -10.83 -4.13
N MET A 123 8.17 -10.17 -4.86
CA MET A 123 7.86 -9.62 -6.19
C MET A 123 7.44 -10.73 -7.16
N LEU A 124 8.24 -11.79 -7.27
CA LEU A 124 7.95 -12.93 -8.16
C LEU A 124 6.60 -13.57 -7.85
N HIS A 125 6.29 -13.78 -6.56
CA HIS A 125 5.03 -14.39 -6.17
C HIS A 125 3.82 -13.48 -6.41
N ILE A 126 3.95 -12.16 -6.18
CA ILE A 126 2.89 -11.20 -6.48
C ILE A 126 2.64 -11.18 -8.00
N GLU A 127 3.68 -11.00 -8.81
CA GLU A 127 3.58 -10.95 -10.28
C GLU A 127 2.92 -12.19 -10.83
N ARG A 128 3.32 -13.37 -10.34
CA ARG A 128 2.71 -14.62 -10.77
C ARG A 128 1.23 -14.70 -10.43
N CYS A 129 0.83 -14.32 -9.22
CA CYS A 129 -0.58 -14.35 -8.83
C CYS A 129 -1.41 -13.37 -9.69
N VAL A 130 -0.85 -12.20 -9.98
CA VAL A 130 -1.49 -11.21 -10.88
C VAL A 130 -1.65 -11.79 -12.29
N SER A 131 -0.59 -12.33 -12.88
CA SER A 131 -0.64 -12.94 -14.22
C SER A 131 -1.64 -14.09 -14.30
N ASP A 132 -1.57 -15.05 -13.38
CA ASP A 132 -2.49 -16.20 -13.33
C ASP A 132 -3.96 -15.74 -13.22
N LEU A 133 -4.23 -14.66 -12.45
CA LEU A 133 -5.57 -14.12 -12.26
C LEU A 133 -6.09 -13.39 -13.50
N LEU A 134 -5.24 -12.62 -14.19
CA LEU A 134 -5.60 -11.92 -15.42
C LEU A 134 -5.86 -12.90 -16.57
N GLU A 135 -5.04 -13.94 -16.71
CA GLU A 135 -5.21 -15.00 -17.71
C GLU A 135 -6.51 -15.76 -17.50
N ARG A 136 -6.79 -16.22 -16.26
CA ARG A 136 -8.03 -16.93 -15.93
C ARG A 136 -9.27 -16.07 -16.13
N GLY A 137 -9.16 -14.77 -15.88
CA GLY A 137 -10.26 -13.82 -16.03
C GLY A 137 -10.43 -13.26 -17.44
N ASN A 138 -9.52 -13.54 -18.37
CA ASN A 138 -9.39 -12.84 -19.66
C ASN A 138 -9.45 -11.29 -19.48
N LYS A 139 -8.73 -10.78 -18.48
CA LYS A 139 -8.70 -9.36 -18.11
C LYS A 139 -7.36 -8.75 -18.51
N GLN A 140 -7.37 -7.45 -18.80
CA GLN A 140 -6.14 -6.67 -19.00
C GLN A 140 -5.64 -6.10 -17.67
N ALA A 141 -4.33 -5.89 -17.57
CA ALA A 141 -3.71 -5.25 -16.42
C ALA A 141 -4.23 -3.80 -16.26
N ALA A 142 -4.37 -3.36 -15.02
CA ALA A 142 -4.71 -1.98 -14.73
C ALA A 142 -3.60 -1.03 -15.22
N THR A 143 -3.98 0.05 -15.89
CA THR A 143 -3.04 1.06 -16.41
C THR A 143 -3.03 2.33 -15.56
N ALA A 144 -4.07 2.57 -14.77
CA ALA A 144 -4.20 3.73 -13.89
C ALA A 144 -3.95 3.35 -12.43
N HIS A 145 -2.84 3.84 -11.88
CA HIS A 145 -2.45 3.62 -10.48
C HIS A 145 -2.36 4.95 -9.73
N ALA A 146 -2.67 4.93 -8.43
CA ALA A 146 -2.47 6.10 -7.57
C ALA A 146 -0.98 6.46 -7.47
N ALA A 147 -0.66 7.73 -7.28
CA ALA A 147 0.71 8.16 -7.08
C ALA A 147 1.28 7.65 -5.74
N VAL A 148 2.57 7.30 -5.73
CA VAL A 148 3.32 7.07 -4.48
C VAL A 148 3.63 8.43 -3.85
N TRP A 149 3.31 8.58 -2.57
CA TRP A 149 3.57 9.82 -1.87
C TRP A 149 5.01 9.89 -1.40
N ILE A 150 5.63 11.05 -1.63
CA ILE A 150 6.97 11.33 -1.16
C ILE A 150 6.94 11.50 0.37
N PRO A 151 7.78 10.78 1.13
CA PRO A 151 7.86 10.94 2.58
C PRO A 151 8.15 12.37 3.02
N ASP A 152 7.58 12.79 4.15
CA ASP A 152 7.70 14.15 4.67
C ASP A 152 9.16 14.54 4.98
N GLY A 153 9.96 13.57 5.40
CA GLY A 153 11.39 13.75 5.73
C GLY A 153 12.25 14.07 4.52
N GLU A 154 11.86 13.62 3.32
CA GLU A 154 12.58 13.87 2.07
C GLU A 154 12.26 15.26 1.49
N ALA A 155 11.12 15.85 1.88
CA ALA A 155 10.71 17.16 1.41
C ALA A 155 10.84 18.23 2.51
N THR A 156 11.95 18.97 2.50
CA THR A 156 12.16 20.12 3.39
C THR A 156 11.53 21.41 2.86
N LYS A 157 11.29 21.49 1.54
CA LYS A 157 10.66 22.62 0.85
C LYS A 157 9.57 22.14 -0.10
N CYS A 158 8.66 23.04 -0.47
CA CYS A 158 7.60 22.75 -1.43
C CYS A 158 8.20 22.35 -2.80
N MET A 159 7.77 21.20 -3.31
CA MET A 159 8.24 20.63 -4.59
C MET A 159 7.56 21.22 -5.83
N VAL A 160 6.79 22.30 -5.66
CA VAL A 160 6.19 23.08 -6.75
C VAL A 160 6.87 24.43 -6.84
N CYS A 161 6.83 25.24 -5.78
CA CYS A 161 7.44 26.58 -5.85
C CYS A 161 8.93 26.60 -5.50
N GLY A 162 9.47 25.59 -4.81
CA GLY A 162 10.85 25.58 -4.30
C GLY A 162 11.16 26.62 -3.20
N LYS A 163 10.25 27.58 -2.98
CA LYS A 163 10.45 28.75 -2.11
C LYS A 163 10.01 28.50 -0.67
N THR A 164 8.86 27.84 -0.47
CA THR A 164 8.31 27.63 0.87
C THR A 164 9.06 26.51 1.60
N GLN A 165 9.75 26.85 2.68
CA GLN A 165 10.32 25.87 3.60
C GLN A 165 9.26 25.42 4.62
N PHE A 166 9.16 24.11 4.83
CA PHE A 166 8.17 23.55 5.74
C PHE A 166 8.63 23.63 7.19
N ASN A 167 7.70 24.00 8.08
CA ASN A 167 7.91 24.08 9.52
C ASN A 167 6.56 23.91 10.25
N LEU A 168 6.49 24.24 11.54
CA LEU A 168 5.26 24.08 12.33
C LEU A 168 4.10 24.97 11.83
N VAL A 169 4.40 26.10 11.20
CA VAL A 169 3.42 27.04 10.63
C VAL A 169 3.15 26.69 9.16
N GLN A 170 4.21 26.52 8.37
CA GLN A 170 4.14 26.13 6.95
C GLN A 170 4.03 24.61 6.84
N ARG A 171 2.78 24.12 6.89
CA ARG A 171 2.47 22.69 6.89
C ARG A 171 2.70 22.05 5.51
N ARG A 172 3.06 20.76 5.55
CA ARG A 172 3.16 19.89 4.37
C ARG A 172 1.77 19.42 3.93
N HIS A 173 1.58 19.34 2.62
CA HIS A 173 0.42 18.69 2.01
C HIS A 173 0.88 17.78 0.87
N HIS A 174 0.13 16.73 0.56
CA HIS A 174 0.42 15.88 -0.59
C HIS A 174 -0.60 16.12 -1.70
N CYS A 175 -0.11 16.27 -2.93
CA CYS A 175 -0.94 16.20 -4.12
C CYS A 175 -1.39 14.76 -4.36
N ARG A 176 -2.70 14.51 -4.40
CA ARG A 176 -3.23 13.14 -4.61
C ARG A 176 -2.99 12.60 -6.02
N SER A 177 -2.78 13.49 -7.01
CA SER A 177 -2.52 13.11 -8.40
C SER A 177 -1.06 12.75 -8.66
N CYS A 178 -0.09 13.49 -8.10
CA CYS A 178 1.34 13.29 -8.40
C CYS A 178 2.21 12.91 -7.20
N GLY A 179 1.65 12.84 -5.98
CA GLY A 179 2.37 12.38 -4.77
C GLY A 179 3.38 13.38 -4.17
N ARG A 180 3.66 14.51 -4.83
CA ARG A 180 4.59 15.54 -4.35
C ARG A 180 4.13 16.21 -3.05
N VAL A 181 5.10 16.66 -2.26
CA VAL A 181 4.88 17.48 -1.06
C VAL A 181 4.84 18.97 -1.41
N VAL A 182 3.72 19.63 -1.10
CA VAL A 182 3.36 20.97 -1.55
C VAL A 182 2.85 21.83 -0.39
N CYS A 183 3.05 23.15 -0.48
CA CYS A 183 2.48 24.10 0.48
C CYS A 183 1.01 24.41 0.12
N GLY A 184 0.30 25.06 1.05
CA GLY A 184 -1.10 25.38 0.89
C GLY A 184 -1.38 26.29 -0.32
N SER A 185 -0.48 27.22 -0.61
CA SER A 185 -0.62 28.15 -1.74
C SER A 185 -0.42 27.48 -3.10
N CYS A 186 0.37 26.40 -3.19
CA CYS A 186 0.57 25.64 -4.43
C CYS A 186 -0.41 24.47 -4.60
N SER A 187 -1.42 24.37 -3.74
CA SER A 187 -2.39 23.28 -3.74
C SER A 187 -3.76 23.74 -3.26
N SER A 188 -4.16 24.93 -3.71
CA SER A 188 -5.39 25.59 -3.25
C SER A 188 -6.66 24.87 -3.70
N LYS A 189 -6.56 24.03 -4.74
CA LYS A 189 -7.69 23.38 -5.40
C LYS A 189 -7.80 21.89 -5.07
N SER A 190 -8.99 21.34 -5.31
CA SER A 190 -9.26 19.91 -5.21
C SER A 190 -9.91 19.39 -6.47
N PHE A 191 -9.60 18.15 -6.84
CA PHE A 191 -10.12 17.48 -8.04
C PHE A 191 -10.63 16.08 -7.68
N ARG A 192 -11.69 15.61 -8.34
CA ARG A 192 -12.20 14.24 -8.14
C ARG A 192 -11.33 13.26 -8.92
N ILE A 193 -10.67 12.35 -8.22
CA ILE A 193 -9.87 11.28 -8.82
C ILE A 193 -10.60 9.97 -8.49
N ASP A 194 -11.38 9.46 -9.45
CA ASP A 194 -12.39 8.42 -9.21
C ASP A 194 -11.83 7.14 -8.58
N ASN A 195 -10.64 6.72 -8.99
CA ASN A 195 -9.95 5.56 -8.46
C ASN A 195 -9.33 5.77 -7.07
N VAL A 196 -9.21 7.01 -6.60
CA VAL A 196 -8.57 7.36 -5.31
C VAL A 196 -9.60 7.71 -4.24
N ASN A 197 -10.58 8.57 -4.57
CA ASN A 197 -11.63 8.98 -3.63
C ASN A 197 -12.87 9.47 -4.39
N LYS A 198 -14.05 9.11 -3.88
CA LYS A 198 -15.34 9.58 -4.42
C LYS A 198 -15.55 11.09 -4.24
N LYS A 199 -14.90 11.69 -3.25
CA LYS A 199 -14.92 13.14 -3.00
C LYS A 199 -13.69 13.81 -3.64
N PRO A 200 -13.78 15.09 -4.02
CA PRO A 200 -12.62 15.85 -4.47
C PRO A 200 -11.49 15.79 -3.44
N VAL A 201 -10.27 15.59 -3.94
CA VAL A 201 -9.04 15.51 -3.15
C VAL A 201 -8.08 16.61 -3.55
N ARG A 202 -7.28 17.08 -2.59
CA ARG A 202 -6.27 18.12 -2.84
C ARG A 202 -5.29 17.71 -3.93
N VAL A 203 -5.12 18.59 -4.90
CA VAL A 203 -4.10 18.46 -5.95
C VAL A 203 -3.26 19.72 -5.99
N CYS A 204 -2.03 19.66 -6.49
CA CYS A 204 -1.30 20.88 -6.78
C CYS A 204 -1.93 21.59 -7.99
N ASP A 205 -1.70 22.89 -8.11
CA ASP A 205 -2.37 23.69 -9.14
C ASP A 205 -2.05 23.19 -10.56
N HIS A 206 -0.80 22.78 -10.82
CA HIS A 206 -0.40 22.13 -12.08
C HIS A 206 -1.23 20.86 -12.40
N CYS A 207 -1.44 20.00 -11.40
CA CYS A 207 -2.26 18.79 -11.58
C CYS A 207 -3.73 19.13 -11.79
N PHE A 208 -4.25 20.15 -11.09
CA PHE A 208 -5.61 20.60 -11.30
C PHE A 208 -5.82 21.03 -12.75
N ASP A 209 -4.94 21.89 -13.26
CA ASP A 209 -5.05 22.43 -14.61
C ASP A 209 -4.97 21.29 -15.65
N SER A 210 -4.01 20.37 -15.49
CA SER A 210 -3.85 19.20 -16.39
C SER A 210 -5.07 18.26 -16.38
N LEU A 211 -5.68 18.03 -15.21
CA LEU A 211 -6.84 17.15 -15.08
C LEU A 211 -8.11 17.80 -15.62
N SER A 212 -8.24 19.12 -15.45
CA SER A 212 -9.38 19.91 -15.91
C SER A 212 -9.46 19.99 -17.44
N THR A 213 -8.33 20.00 -18.14
CA THR A 213 -8.28 20.02 -19.61
C THR A 213 -8.57 18.65 -20.22
N THR A 214 -8.23 17.57 -19.52
CA THR A 214 -8.37 16.20 -20.01
C THR A 214 -9.78 15.65 -19.82
N THR A 215 -10.57 16.21 -18.89
CA THR A 215 -11.92 15.70 -18.55
C THR A 215 -12.96 16.82 -18.56
N PRO A 216 -13.52 17.20 -19.72
CA PRO A 216 -14.56 18.23 -19.79
C PRO A 216 -15.82 17.72 -19.06
N GLY A 217 -16.20 18.37 -17.95
CA GLY A 217 -17.45 18.09 -17.22
C GLY A 217 -17.31 17.52 -15.80
N GLN A 218 -16.09 17.30 -15.28
CA GLN A 218 -15.89 17.06 -13.84
C GLN A 218 -15.70 18.40 -13.13
N GLU A 219 -16.76 18.93 -12.51
CA GLU A 219 -16.73 20.20 -11.78
C GLU A 219 -15.69 20.18 -10.65
N GLY A 220 -14.59 20.91 -10.85
CA GLY A 220 -13.63 21.23 -9.80
C GLY A 220 -14.18 22.33 -8.89
N SER A 221 -14.19 22.12 -7.58
CA SER A 221 -14.65 23.14 -6.63
C SER A 221 -13.49 24.06 -6.23
N GLU A 222 -13.65 25.37 -6.43
CA GLU A 222 -12.78 26.39 -5.86
C GLU A 222 -13.06 26.55 -4.35
N ALA A 223 -12.03 26.49 -3.52
CA ALA A 223 -12.17 26.78 -2.10
C ALA A 223 -12.27 28.31 -1.90
N LYS A 224 -13.46 28.82 -1.56
CA LYS A 224 -13.66 30.23 -1.18
C LYS A 224 -12.83 30.57 0.07
N THR A 225 -12.00 31.59 -0.04
CA THR A 225 -11.31 32.27 1.06
C THR A 225 -12.33 32.97 1.96
N GLY A 226 -12.57 32.44 3.17
CA GLY A 226 -13.42 33.10 4.16
C GLY A 226 -13.74 32.27 5.40
N ASN A 227 -13.01 32.55 6.48
CA ASN A 227 -13.20 32.16 7.88
C ASN A 227 -13.03 30.70 8.35
N ARG A 228 -12.33 30.62 9.50
CA ARG A 228 -12.03 29.44 10.31
C ARG A 228 -13.27 28.59 10.56
N LEU A 229 -13.28 27.39 10.00
CA LEU A 229 -13.93 26.23 10.60
C LEU A 229 -12.93 25.06 10.55
N HIS A 230 -12.65 24.52 11.72
CA HIS A 230 -11.93 23.25 11.85
C HIS A 230 -12.75 22.18 11.11
N HIS A 231 -12.27 21.75 9.95
CA HIS A 231 -12.83 20.62 9.22
C HIS A 231 -11.88 19.44 9.35
N GLU A 232 -12.33 18.42 10.06
CA GLU A 232 -11.59 17.19 10.30
C GLU A 232 -11.45 16.41 8.99
N ASP A 233 -10.20 16.28 8.54
CA ASP A 233 -9.78 15.43 7.44
C ASP A 233 -10.01 13.96 7.86
N SER A 234 -11.18 13.40 7.54
CA SER A 234 -11.46 11.97 7.70
C SER A 234 -10.76 11.15 6.60
N SER A 235 -9.43 11.20 6.64
CA SER A 235 -8.57 10.03 6.56
C SER A 235 -7.47 10.20 7.61
N SER A 236 -7.89 10.33 8.86
CA SER A 236 -7.02 10.35 10.03
C SER A 236 -6.34 8.99 10.17
N ASP A 237 -5.16 8.84 9.58
CA ASP A 237 -4.14 7.89 10.07
C ASP A 237 -3.44 8.53 11.29
N SER A 238 -4.23 8.93 12.30
CA SER A 238 -3.71 9.15 13.65
C SER A 238 -3.48 7.76 14.22
N GLU A 239 -2.26 7.26 14.06
CA GLU A 239 -1.83 6.01 14.67
C GLU A 239 -1.15 6.37 15.98
N ASP A 240 -1.79 6.02 17.10
CA ASP A 240 -1.20 6.10 18.43
C ASP A 240 0.10 5.29 18.49
N GLU A 241 1.07 5.87 19.18
CA GLU A 241 2.43 5.37 19.31
C GLU A 241 2.49 4.29 20.39
N ALA A 242 2.67 3.04 19.99
CA ALA A 242 3.25 2.01 20.85
C ALA A 242 4.72 1.84 20.44
N ASN A 243 5.61 2.40 21.26
CA ASN A 243 7.04 2.28 21.10
C ASN A 243 7.45 0.85 21.51
N ASN A 244 7.99 0.06 20.59
CA ASN A 244 8.66 -1.19 20.96
C ASN A 244 9.92 -1.38 20.11
N SER A 245 11.03 -0.85 20.64
CA SER A 245 12.38 -1.18 20.22
C SER A 245 12.77 -2.54 20.81
N GLY A 246 12.47 -3.62 20.09
CA GLY A 246 12.89 -4.96 20.43
C GLY A 246 13.48 -5.65 19.20
N ARG A 247 14.80 -5.60 19.06
CA ARG A 247 15.56 -6.26 17.99
C ARG A 247 15.69 -7.75 18.36
N SER A 248 14.86 -8.62 17.77
CA SER A 248 15.12 -10.07 17.72
C SER A 248 15.13 -10.51 16.25
N SER A 249 16.33 -10.73 15.73
CA SER A 249 16.63 -10.82 14.30
C SER A 249 16.51 -12.21 13.69
N ASN A 250 16.05 -13.24 14.43
CA ASN A 250 16.08 -14.64 13.92
C ASN A 250 14.70 -15.28 13.64
N GLU A 251 13.58 -14.57 13.79
CA GLU A 251 12.22 -15.16 13.72
C GLU A 251 11.30 -14.48 12.67
N SER A 252 11.86 -13.91 11.60
CA SER A 252 11.11 -12.98 10.72
C SER A 252 11.18 -13.28 9.22
N ARG A 253 11.66 -14.44 8.80
CA ARG A 253 11.69 -14.80 7.37
C ARG A 253 10.26 -14.99 6.85
N PRO A 254 9.92 -14.50 5.65
CA PRO A 254 8.65 -14.79 5.03
C PRO A 254 8.53 -16.30 4.78
N THR A 255 7.30 -16.79 4.86
CA THR A 255 6.97 -18.18 4.53
C THR A 255 6.15 -18.17 3.26
N PHE A 256 6.66 -18.79 2.19
CA PHE A 256 5.90 -19.04 0.96
C PHE A 256 5.52 -20.51 0.90
N TYR A 257 4.22 -20.78 0.81
CA TYR A 257 3.69 -22.12 0.81
C TYR A 257 3.61 -22.64 -0.63
N ARG A 258 4.75 -23.07 -1.19
CA ARG A 258 4.75 -23.89 -2.41
C ARG A 258 4.59 -25.36 -2.04
N GLU A 259 4.15 -26.17 -3.01
CA GLU A 259 4.12 -27.63 -2.90
C GLU A 259 5.46 -28.14 -2.34
N ASP A 260 5.41 -29.04 -1.36
CA ASP A 260 6.55 -29.89 -1.05
C ASP A 260 6.92 -30.61 -2.35
N VAL A 261 8.00 -30.16 -3.00
CA VAL A 261 8.65 -30.97 -4.02
C VAL A 261 9.20 -32.14 -3.24
N GLN A 262 8.47 -33.26 -3.29
CA GLN A 262 8.98 -34.56 -2.91
C GLN A 262 10.34 -34.68 -3.61
N GLN A 263 11.41 -34.64 -2.81
CA GLN A 263 12.76 -34.91 -3.34
C GLN A 263 12.64 -36.22 -4.10
N PRO A 264 13.12 -36.32 -5.36
CA PRO A 264 13.28 -37.63 -5.96
C PRO A 264 14.22 -38.38 -5.02
N ASN A 265 13.74 -39.50 -4.48
CA ASN A 265 14.60 -40.49 -3.85
C ASN A 265 15.69 -40.84 -4.89
N VAL A 266 16.90 -40.35 -4.65
CA VAL A 266 18.14 -40.89 -5.20
C VAL A 266 19.15 -40.94 -4.07
#